data_AF-A0A536I4T3-F1
#
_entry.id   AF-A0A536I4T3-F1
#
_cell.length_a   1.000
_cell.length_b   1.000
_cell.length_c   1.000
_cell.angle_alpha   90.00
_cell.angle_beta   90.00
_cell.angle_gamma   90.00
#
_symmetry.space_group_name_H-M   'P 1'
#
loop_
_entity.id
_entity.type
_entity.pdbx_description
1 polymer ?
#
loop_
_entity_poly.entity_id
_entity_poly.type
_entity_poly.pdbx_seq_one_letter_code
_entity_poly.pdbx_strand_id
1 'polypeptide(L)'
;MAVCKTCGCAIPIGSKRCDMCAVTSAIAPAQQPQMWQPPPQAAPPTELASSAASWAAASGAAPPALPTDIQKAQKRVRHAWQFIAFIGALSVVLGTVAELGNIDLLQNYVDWYAVVEGAIFLVLAYFVRRGSLIALGIAIGLYALDTVALFATGHFGIIRILILLFLLRSLGSANQLRQHRKALAQQPLPQEHSRAA
;
A
#
# COMPACT_ATOMS: atom_id res chain seq x y z
N MET A 1 -18.07 1.19 10.74
CA MET A 1 -17.54 1.94 9.57
C MET A 1 -17.41 0.97 8.40
N ALA A 2 -18.14 1.19 7.31
CA ALA A 2 -18.06 0.34 6.13
C ALA A 2 -16.81 0.71 5.32
N VAL A 3 -16.11 -0.29 4.79
CA VAL A 3 -14.91 -0.09 3.96
C VAL A 3 -15.23 -0.54 2.55
N CYS A 4 -14.90 0.28 1.57
CA CYS A 4 -15.15 -0.03 0.16
C CYS A 4 -14.28 -1.21 -0.29
N LYS A 5 -14.90 -2.24 -0.87
CA LYS A 5 -14.21 -3.45 -1.37
C LYS A 5 -13.22 -3.15 -2.50
N THR A 6 -13.43 -2.09 -3.26
CA THR A 6 -12.60 -1.72 -4.42
C THR A 6 -11.37 -0.91 -4.02
N CYS A 7 -11.58 0.14 -3.22
CA CYS A 7 -10.55 1.14 -2.91
C CYS A 7 -9.91 0.93 -1.52
N GLY A 8 -10.57 0.20 -0.61
CA GLY A 8 -10.13 0.05 0.78
C GLY A 8 -10.32 1.28 1.68
N CYS A 9 -10.90 2.38 1.16
CA CYS A 9 -11.20 3.58 1.93
C CYS A 9 -12.51 3.44 2.74
N ALA A 10 -12.60 4.22 3.82
CA ALA A 10 -13.81 4.35 4.61
C ALA A 10 -14.94 4.96 3.77
N ILE A 11 -16.15 4.44 3.93
CA ILE A 11 -17.37 4.96 3.32
C ILE A 11 -18.02 5.89 4.34
N PRO A 12 -18.29 7.16 4.00
CA PRO A 12 -19.00 8.07 4.90
C PRO A 12 -20.42 7.56 5.19
N ILE A 13 -20.90 7.82 6.41
CA ILE A 13 -22.22 7.35 6.85
C ILE A 13 -23.28 8.00 5.96
N GLY A 14 -24.09 7.17 5.29
CA GLY A 14 -25.14 7.61 4.38
C GLY A 14 -24.79 7.59 2.89
N SER A 15 -23.53 7.31 2.49
CA SER A 15 -23.17 7.18 1.07
C SER A 15 -23.09 5.72 0.62
N LYS A 16 -23.34 5.48 -0.68
CA LYS A 16 -23.15 4.16 -1.31
C LYS A 16 -21.74 3.95 -1.87
N ARG A 17 -20.85 4.95 -1.83
CA ARG A 17 -19.52 4.94 -2.48
C ARG A 17 -18.47 5.62 -1.60
N CYS A 18 -17.22 5.12 -1.62
CA CYS A 18 -16.08 5.80 -0.99
C CYS A 18 -15.72 7.09 -1.77
N ASP A 19 -15.21 8.13 -1.09
CA ASP A 19 -14.84 9.39 -1.73
C ASP A 19 -13.86 9.21 -2.90
N MET A 20 -12.94 8.25 -2.79
CA MET A 20 -12.00 7.90 -3.85
C MET A 20 -12.70 7.34 -5.10
N CYS A 21 -13.70 6.49 -4.92
CA CYS A 21 -14.50 5.96 -6.03
C CYS A 21 -15.52 6.98 -6.54
N ALA A 22 -16.00 7.89 -5.69
CA ALA A 22 -16.91 8.95 -6.10
C ALA A 22 -16.20 9.97 -7.00
N VAL A 23 -15.01 10.42 -6.60
CA VAL A 23 -14.18 11.37 -7.36
C VAL A 23 -13.73 10.77 -8.69
N THR A 24 -13.29 9.51 -8.71
CA THR A 24 -12.92 8.85 -9.98
C THR A 24 -14.10 8.64 -10.91
N SER A 25 -15.32 8.41 -10.38
CA SER A 25 -16.54 8.39 -11.19
C SER A 25 -17.04 9.77 -11.62
N ALA A 26 -16.61 10.84 -10.95
CA ALA A 26 -16.87 12.23 -11.35
C ALA A 26 -15.87 12.74 -12.42
N ILE A 27 -14.71 12.08 -12.54
CA ILE A 27 -13.68 12.38 -13.56
C ILE A 27 -13.85 11.48 -14.80
N ALA A 28 -14.69 10.44 -14.72
CA ALA A 28 -15.18 9.81 -15.95
C ALA A 28 -16.07 10.84 -16.66
N PRO A 29 -15.71 11.30 -17.88
CA PRO A 29 -16.64 12.12 -18.63
C PRO A 29 -17.91 11.29 -18.76
N ALA A 30 -19.03 11.89 -18.36
CA ALA A 30 -20.36 11.41 -18.68
C ALA A 30 -20.55 11.52 -20.20
N GLN A 31 -19.81 10.75 -20.98
CA GLN A 31 -20.06 10.48 -22.37
C GLN A 31 -21.21 9.48 -22.42
N GLN A 32 -22.41 10.01 -22.18
CA GLN A 32 -23.53 9.59 -23.00
C GLN A 32 -23.09 9.78 -24.47
N PRO A 33 -23.44 8.85 -25.38
CA PRO A 33 -23.19 9.02 -26.81
C PRO A 33 -24.14 10.10 -27.36
N GLN A 34 -23.87 11.35 -26.98
CA GLN A 34 -24.37 12.53 -27.66
C GLN A 34 -23.60 12.53 -28.98
N MET A 35 -24.24 12.03 -30.04
CA MET A 35 -23.78 12.12 -31.42
C MET A 35 -23.40 13.57 -31.71
N TRP A 36 -22.11 13.87 -31.58
CA TRP A 36 -21.56 15.17 -31.88
C TRP A 36 -21.85 15.47 -33.34
N GLN A 37 -22.52 16.60 -33.61
CA GLN A 37 -22.72 17.10 -34.96
C GLN A 37 -21.78 18.28 -35.20
N PRO A 38 -21.04 18.29 -36.32
CA PRO A 38 -20.12 19.36 -36.62
C PRO A 38 -20.83 20.69 -36.82
N PRO A 39 -20.37 21.77 -36.17
CA PRO A 39 -20.79 23.10 -36.56
C PRO A 39 -20.37 23.35 -38.02
N PRO A 40 -21.22 23.99 -38.85
CA PRO A 40 -21.01 24.17 -40.30
C PRO A 40 -19.81 25.05 -40.67
N GLN A 41 -19.05 25.52 -39.69
CA GLN A 41 -17.87 26.39 -39.83
C GLN A 41 -16.58 25.68 -39.36
N ALA A 42 -16.57 24.35 -39.35
CA ALA A 42 -15.38 23.59 -38.96
C ALA A 42 -14.19 23.89 -39.89
N ALA A 43 -13.08 24.31 -39.29
CA ALA A 43 -11.80 24.55 -39.97
C ALA A 43 -11.38 23.32 -40.79
N PRO A 44 -10.64 23.49 -41.90
CA PRO A 44 -10.24 22.37 -42.74
C PRO A 44 -9.46 21.32 -41.90
N PRO A 45 -9.59 20.03 -42.24
CA PRO A 45 -9.10 18.92 -41.42
C PRO A 45 -7.60 18.99 -41.09
N THR A 46 -6.82 19.71 -41.90
CA THR A 46 -5.38 19.94 -41.67
C THR A 46 -5.09 20.84 -40.46
N GLU A 47 -5.92 21.85 -40.17
CA GLU A 47 -5.77 22.73 -39.00
C GLU A 47 -6.23 22.07 -37.70
N LEU A 48 -7.23 21.19 -37.80
CA LEU A 48 -7.68 20.36 -36.69
C LEU A 48 -6.63 19.29 -36.34
N ALA A 49 -5.93 18.76 -37.35
CA ALA A 49 -4.85 17.79 -37.14
C ALA A 49 -3.60 18.41 -36.48
N SER A 50 -3.21 19.63 -36.87
CA SER A 50 -2.09 20.34 -36.24
C SER A 50 -2.41 20.77 -34.81
N SER A 51 -3.66 21.17 -34.54
CA SER A 51 -4.14 21.45 -33.19
C SER A 51 -4.20 20.18 -32.34
N ALA A 52 -4.75 19.08 -32.85
CA ALA A 52 -4.76 17.80 -32.13
C ALA A 52 -3.34 17.25 -31.89
N ALA A 53 -2.42 17.46 -32.84
CA ALA A 53 -1.01 17.11 -32.69
C ALA A 53 -0.31 17.97 -31.64
N SER A 54 -0.67 19.24 -31.48
CA SER A 54 -0.09 20.10 -30.45
C SER A 54 -0.59 19.72 -29.05
N TRP A 55 -1.85 19.31 -28.89
CA TRP A 55 -2.31 18.70 -27.63
C TRP A 55 -1.66 17.34 -27.38
N ALA A 56 -1.49 16.49 -28.41
CA ALA A 56 -0.85 15.18 -28.28
C ALA A 56 0.68 15.26 -28.05
N ALA A 57 1.33 16.34 -28.48
CA ALA A 57 2.73 16.61 -28.21
C ALA A 57 2.94 17.36 -26.88
N ALA A 58 2.03 18.26 -26.51
CA ALA A 58 2.05 18.97 -25.22
C ALA A 58 1.60 18.08 -24.06
N SER A 59 0.66 17.16 -24.30
CA SER A 59 0.38 16.03 -23.43
C SER A 59 1.33 14.91 -23.82
N GLY A 60 2.55 14.89 -23.26
CA GLY A 60 3.43 13.72 -23.37
C GLY A 60 2.64 12.44 -23.06
N ALA A 61 2.25 11.73 -24.12
CA ALA A 61 1.26 10.66 -24.08
C ALA A 61 1.89 9.34 -23.61
N ALA A 62 2.47 9.39 -22.41
CA ALA A 62 2.47 8.25 -21.53
C ALA A 62 1.43 8.56 -20.44
N PRO A 63 0.47 7.66 -20.12
CA PRO A 63 -0.22 7.75 -18.83
C PRO A 63 0.86 7.97 -17.78
N PRO A 64 0.73 8.92 -16.82
CA PRO A 64 1.82 9.27 -15.92
C PRO A 64 2.36 7.97 -15.37
N ALA A 65 3.52 7.57 -15.89
CA ALA A 65 4.07 6.28 -15.57
C ALA A 65 4.37 6.44 -14.10
N LEU A 66 3.51 5.85 -13.25
CA LEU A 66 3.73 5.76 -11.81
C LEU A 66 5.23 5.49 -11.68
N PRO A 67 6.01 6.43 -11.10
CA PRO A 67 7.46 6.42 -11.24
C PRO A 67 7.92 5.00 -11.01
N THR A 68 8.76 4.44 -11.88
CA THR A 68 9.10 3.01 -11.79
C THR A 68 9.61 2.63 -10.39
N ASP A 69 10.16 3.61 -9.66
CA ASP A 69 10.50 3.56 -8.25
C ASP A 69 9.30 3.32 -7.30
N ILE A 70 8.14 3.94 -7.56
CA ILE A 70 6.90 3.73 -6.81
C ILE A 70 6.38 2.32 -7.01
N GLN A 71 6.38 1.80 -8.24
CA GLN A 71 5.96 0.42 -8.50
C GLN A 71 6.92 -0.60 -7.85
N LYS A 72 8.23 -0.35 -7.90
CA LYS A 72 9.24 -1.18 -7.21
C LYS A 72 9.06 -1.13 -5.70
N ALA A 73 8.83 0.03 -5.11
CA ALA A 73 8.59 0.19 -3.69
C ALA A 73 7.30 -0.54 -3.27
N GLN A 74 6.22 -0.43 -4.05
CA GLN A 74 4.97 -1.12 -3.76
C GLN A 74 5.12 -2.65 -3.82
N LYS A 75 5.88 -3.19 -4.79
CA LYS A 75 6.19 -4.63 -4.83
C LYS A 75 6.98 -5.07 -3.60
N ARG A 76 7.98 -4.30 -3.16
CA ARG A 76 8.76 -4.62 -1.95
C ARG A 76 7.90 -4.64 -0.69
N VAL A 77 7.01 -3.67 -0.52
CA VAL A 77 6.07 -3.61 0.62
C VAL A 77 5.11 -4.81 0.58
N ARG A 78 4.64 -5.22 -0.60
CA ARG A 78 3.80 -6.41 -0.76
C ARG A 78 4.53 -7.69 -0.34
N HIS A 79 5.78 -7.85 -0.76
CA HIS A 79 6.62 -8.98 -0.34
C HIS A 79 6.87 -8.97 1.18
N ALA A 80 7.17 -7.81 1.76
CA ALA A 80 7.38 -7.69 3.20
C ALA A 80 6.14 -8.10 4.00
N TRP A 81 4.95 -7.67 3.57
CA TRP A 81 3.70 -8.09 4.20
C TRP A 81 3.45 -9.60 4.11
N GLN A 82 3.66 -10.19 2.92
CA GLN A 82 3.53 -11.64 2.74
C GLN A 82 4.50 -12.40 3.65
N PHE A 83 5.73 -11.90 3.81
CA PHE A 83 6.73 -12.54 4.65
C PHE A 83 6.36 -12.49 6.13
N ILE A 84 5.90 -11.33 6.64
CA ILE A 84 5.43 -11.21 8.03
C ILE A 84 4.21 -12.10 8.28
N ALA A 85 3.26 -12.13 7.34
CA ALA A 85 2.09 -13.00 7.44
C ALA A 85 2.47 -14.49 7.44
N PHE A 86 3.48 -14.87 6.64
CA PHE A 86 4.00 -16.23 6.60
C PHE A 86 4.67 -16.62 7.91
N ILE A 87 5.52 -15.76 8.47
CA ILE A 87 6.17 -16.01 9.77
C ILE A 87 5.12 -16.13 10.88
N GLY A 88 4.17 -15.21 10.96
CA GLY A 88 3.10 -15.27 11.97
C GLY A 88 2.23 -16.52 11.85
N ALA A 89 1.87 -16.91 10.63
CA ALA A 89 1.13 -18.16 10.39
C ALA A 89 1.95 -19.39 10.76
N LEU A 90 3.23 -19.43 10.42
CA LEU A 90 4.13 -20.52 10.79
C LEU A 90 4.24 -20.65 12.31
N SER A 91 4.39 -19.55 13.04
CA SER A 91 4.43 -19.54 14.51
C SER A 91 3.15 -20.07 15.14
N VAL A 92 1.98 -19.69 14.62
CA VAL A 92 0.70 -20.23 15.10
C VAL A 92 0.57 -21.72 14.80
N VAL A 93 0.98 -22.17 13.61
CA VAL A 93 0.97 -23.60 13.25
C VAL A 93 1.92 -24.39 14.16
N LEU A 94 3.13 -23.88 14.42
CA LEU A 94 4.09 -24.51 15.32
C LEU A 94 3.55 -24.60 16.75
N GLY A 95 2.96 -23.53 17.27
CA GLY A 95 2.37 -23.52 18.61
C GLY A 95 1.18 -24.48 18.74
N THR A 96 0.27 -24.47 17.75
CA THR A 96 -0.87 -25.40 17.75
C THR A 96 -0.45 -26.86 17.56
N VAL A 97 0.54 -27.16 16.71
CA VAL A 97 1.08 -28.52 16.56
C VAL A 97 1.80 -28.98 17.84
N ALA A 98 2.48 -28.08 18.56
CA ALA A 98 3.08 -28.40 19.85
C ALA A 98 2.01 -28.77 20.89
N GLU A 99 0.90 -28.04 20.92
CA GLU A 99 -0.24 -28.30 21.81
C GLU A 99 -0.95 -29.63 21.46
N LEU A 100 -1.18 -29.92 20.18
CA LEU A 100 -1.79 -31.19 19.74
C LEU A 100 -0.84 -32.40 19.88
N GLY A 101 0.47 -32.17 19.83
CA GLY A 101 1.48 -33.22 19.91
C GLY A 101 1.69 -33.80 21.31
N ASN A 102 1.22 -33.11 22.37
CA ASN A 102 1.32 -33.51 23.78
C ASN A 102 2.71 -34.06 24.18
N ILE A 103 3.76 -33.42 23.67
CA ILE A 103 5.15 -33.79 23.93
C ILE A 103 5.59 -32.95 25.13
N ASP A 104 5.66 -33.55 26.34
CA ASP A 104 6.00 -32.84 27.60
C ASP A 104 7.28 -31.99 27.50
N LEU A 105 8.26 -32.41 26.67
CA LEU A 105 9.51 -31.67 26.43
C LEU A 105 9.33 -30.41 25.56
N LEU A 106 8.33 -30.40 24.67
CA LEU A 106 8.04 -29.26 23.80
C LEU A 106 7.07 -28.29 24.46
N GLN A 107 6.16 -28.77 25.30
CA GLN A 107 5.20 -27.96 26.04
C GLN A 107 5.87 -27.05 27.09
N ASN A 108 7.04 -27.45 27.62
CA ASN A 108 7.82 -26.64 28.55
C ASN A 108 8.66 -25.54 27.86
N TYR A 109 8.82 -25.60 26.53
CA TYR A 109 9.62 -24.62 25.74
C TYR A 109 8.77 -23.81 24.76
N VAL A 110 7.66 -24.39 24.28
CA VAL A 110 6.68 -23.80 23.36
C VAL A 110 5.40 -23.57 24.16
N ASP A 111 5.47 -22.55 25.01
CA ASP A 111 4.38 -22.14 25.88
C ASP A 111 3.26 -21.45 25.06
N TRP A 112 2.08 -21.25 25.65
CA TRP A 112 0.96 -20.45 25.08
C TRP A 112 1.43 -19.08 24.56
N TYR A 113 2.54 -18.58 25.09
CA TYR A 113 3.28 -17.42 24.61
C TYR A 113 3.53 -17.42 23.10
N ALA A 114 3.98 -18.55 22.51
CA ALA A 114 4.28 -18.63 21.08
C ALA A 114 3.02 -18.48 20.21
N VAL A 115 1.89 -19.02 20.68
CA VAL A 115 0.58 -18.90 20.01
C VAL A 115 0.08 -17.46 20.08
N VAL A 116 0.17 -16.83 21.26
CA VAL A 116 -0.23 -15.42 21.47
C VAL A 116 0.65 -14.49 20.63
N GLU A 117 1.96 -14.71 20.61
CA GLU A 117 2.90 -13.92 19.82
C GLU A 117 2.63 -14.07 18.31
N GLY A 118 2.41 -15.30 17.83
CA GLY A 118 2.02 -15.55 16.44
C GLY A 118 0.70 -14.88 16.06
N ALA A 119 -0.29 -14.90 16.96
CA ALA A 119 -1.57 -14.21 16.76
C ALA A 119 -1.41 -12.69 16.70
N ILE A 120 -0.58 -12.10 17.56
CA ILE A 120 -0.23 -10.68 17.52
C ILE A 120 0.40 -10.33 16.16
N PHE A 121 1.37 -11.11 15.68
CA PHE A 121 1.99 -10.90 14.37
C PHE A 121 0.98 -11.01 13.21
N LEU A 122 0.02 -11.93 13.27
CA LEU A 122 -1.05 -12.05 12.28
C LEU A 122 -1.97 -10.82 12.25
N VAL A 123 -2.35 -10.31 13.42
CA VAL A 123 -3.15 -9.07 13.54
C VAL A 123 -2.37 -7.89 12.99
N LEU A 124 -1.09 -7.75 13.34
CA LEU A 124 -0.24 -6.70 12.80
C LEU A 124 -0.05 -6.84 11.29
N ALA A 125 0.15 -8.05 10.79
CA ALA A 125 0.18 -8.31 9.35
C ALA A 125 -1.12 -7.82 8.70
N TYR A 126 -2.28 -8.14 9.27
CA TYR A 126 -3.56 -7.66 8.73
C TYR A 126 -3.63 -6.12 8.66
N PHE A 127 -3.14 -5.40 9.68
CA PHE A 127 -3.06 -3.93 9.65
C PHE A 127 -2.01 -3.39 8.68
N VAL A 128 -0.88 -4.07 8.50
CA VAL A 128 0.14 -3.74 7.49
C VAL A 128 -0.45 -3.88 6.08
N ARG A 129 -1.28 -4.91 5.83
CA ARG A 129 -2.01 -5.07 4.56
C ARG A 129 -2.86 -3.84 4.22
N ARG A 130 -3.44 -3.20 5.24
CA ARG A 130 -4.25 -1.97 5.11
C ARG A 130 -3.41 -0.71 4.89
N GLY A 131 -2.07 -0.81 4.84
CA GLY A 131 -1.17 0.33 4.60
C GLY A 131 -0.84 1.15 5.86
N SER A 132 -1.05 0.59 7.06
CA SER A 132 -0.69 1.24 8.32
C SER A 132 0.82 1.15 8.57
N LEU A 133 1.52 2.29 8.48
CA LEU A 133 2.95 2.37 8.83
C LEU A 133 3.19 2.19 10.33
N ILE A 134 2.24 2.59 11.16
CA ILE A 134 2.35 2.44 12.63
C ILE A 134 2.37 0.95 12.98
N ALA A 135 1.48 0.16 12.37
CA ALA A 135 1.47 -1.29 12.55
C ALA A 135 2.78 -1.93 12.08
N LEU A 136 3.35 -1.45 10.97
CA LEU A 136 4.66 -1.92 10.48
C LEU A 136 5.78 -1.58 11.49
N GLY A 137 5.77 -0.37 12.05
CA GLY A 137 6.72 0.04 13.07
C GLY A 137 6.62 -0.80 14.35
N ILE A 138 5.40 -1.06 14.84
CA ILE A 138 5.17 -1.92 16.01
C ILE A 138 5.63 -3.36 15.73
N ALA A 139 5.36 -3.90 14.52
CA ALA A 139 5.80 -5.24 14.15
C ALA A 139 7.32 -5.36 14.16
N ILE A 140 8.01 -4.35 13.62
CA ILE A 140 9.48 -4.29 13.65
C ILE A 140 9.98 -4.16 15.08
N GLY A 141 9.34 -3.33 15.91
CA GLY A 141 9.69 -3.16 17.32
C GLY A 141 9.56 -4.46 18.12
N LEU A 142 8.42 -5.15 18.00
CA LEU A 142 8.19 -6.45 18.63
C LEU A 142 9.20 -7.49 18.15
N TYR A 143 9.42 -7.59 16.84
CA TYR A 143 10.35 -8.54 16.27
C TYR A 143 11.81 -8.25 16.67
N ALA A 144 12.18 -6.98 16.80
CA ALA A 144 13.48 -6.57 17.32
C ALA A 144 13.63 -6.95 18.80
N LEU A 145 12.58 -6.72 19.60
CA LEU A 145 12.57 -7.04 21.03
C LEU A 145 12.67 -8.56 21.26
N ASP A 146 11.94 -9.35 20.47
CA ASP A 146 12.05 -10.83 20.46
C ASP A 146 13.46 -11.28 20.04
N THR A 147 14.03 -10.64 19.03
CA THR A 147 15.41 -10.92 18.61
C THR A 147 16.42 -10.63 19.73
N VAL A 148 16.24 -9.53 20.48
CA VAL A 148 17.08 -9.17 21.63
C VAL A 148 16.89 -10.16 22.79
N ALA A 149 15.65 -10.57 23.08
CA ALA A 149 15.36 -11.56 24.11
C ALA A 149 16.06 -12.90 23.80
N LEU A 150 15.99 -13.35 22.55
CA LEU A 150 16.64 -14.59 22.11
C LEU A 150 18.16 -14.46 21.97
N PHE A 151 18.65 -13.25 21.74
CA PHE A 151 20.08 -12.97 21.84
C PHE A 151 20.58 -13.12 23.28
N ALA A 152 19.80 -12.67 24.27
CA ALA A 152 20.13 -12.83 25.69
C ALA A 152 20.15 -14.31 26.12
N THR A 153 19.36 -15.17 25.47
CA THR A 153 19.40 -16.64 25.68
C THR A 153 20.47 -17.36 24.84
N GLY A 154 21.38 -16.62 24.20
CA GLY A 154 22.52 -17.17 23.44
C GLY A 154 22.16 -17.71 22.05
N HIS A 155 20.91 -17.53 21.59
CA HIS A 155 20.48 -17.97 20.26
C HIS A 155 20.82 -16.92 19.20
N PHE A 156 22.06 -16.98 18.70
CA PHE A 156 22.53 -16.15 17.60
C PHE A 156 21.98 -16.63 16.25
N GLY A 157 21.01 -15.91 15.71
CA GLY A 157 20.49 -16.14 14.36
C GLY A 157 20.93 -15.06 13.38
N ILE A 158 21.97 -15.30 12.57
CA ILE A 158 22.35 -14.42 11.44
C ILE A 158 21.13 -14.16 10.54
N ILE A 159 20.30 -15.20 10.34
CA ILE A 159 19.05 -15.13 9.59
C ILE A 159 18.10 -14.07 10.15
N ARG A 160 17.98 -13.94 11.47
CA ARG A 160 17.09 -12.93 12.10
C ARG A 160 17.56 -11.51 11.83
N ILE A 161 18.88 -11.27 11.93
CA ILE A 161 19.47 -9.96 11.64
C ILE A 161 19.20 -9.57 10.18
N LEU A 162 19.33 -10.52 9.24
CA LEU A 162 19.00 -10.31 7.83
C LEU A 162 17.52 -9.96 7.65
N ILE A 163 16.62 -10.66 8.33
CA ILE A 163 15.17 -10.37 8.31
C ILE A 163 14.89 -8.97 8.87
N LEU A 164 15.55 -8.59 9.98
CA LEU A 164 15.40 -7.27 10.61
C LEU A 164 15.84 -6.15 9.66
N LEU A 165 17.00 -6.32 9.01
CA LEU A 165 17.54 -5.40 8.01
C LEU A 165 16.61 -5.28 6.80
N PHE A 166 16.04 -6.40 6.34
CA PHE A 166 15.07 -6.41 5.25
C PHE A 166 13.80 -5.63 5.62
N LEU A 167 13.27 -5.82 6.82
CA LEU A 167 12.11 -5.11 7.34
C LEU A 167 12.36 -3.60 7.48
N LEU A 168 13.51 -3.21 8.03
CA LEU A 168 13.94 -1.81 8.15
C LEU A 168 14.04 -1.12 6.78
N ARG A 169 14.63 -1.79 5.78
CA ARG A 169 14.66 -1.30 4.40
C ARG A 169 13.27 -1.16 3.80
N SER A 170 12.36 -2.08 4.10
CA SER A 170 10.97 -2.00 3.65
C SER A 170 10.26 -0.78 4.24
N LEU A 171 10.48 -0.48 5.52
CA LEU A 171 9.92 0.67 6.22
C LEU A 171 10.40 1.99 5.58
N GLY A 172 11.70 2.09 5.30
CA GLY A 172 12.27 3.25 4.63
C GLY A 172 11.62 3.53 3.27
N SER A 173 11.46 2.49 2.44
CA SER A 173 10.79 2.62 1.13
C SER A 173 9.31 3.03 1.25
N ALA A 174 8.61 2.54 2.27
CA ALA A 174 7.22 2.89 2.51
C ALA A 174 7.05 4.34 3.01
N ASN A 175 8.03 4.84 3.78
CA ASN A 175 8.04 6.23 4.24
C ASN A 175 8.29 7.21 3.08
N GLN A 176 9.22 6.87 2.17
CA GLN A 176 9.46 7.63 0.94
C GLN A 176 8.19 7.77 0.09
N LEU A 177 7.42 6.68 -0.07
CA LEU A 177 6.12 6.73 -0.77
C LEU A 177 5.13 7.69 -0.13
N ARG A 178 5.08 7.75 1.21
CA ARG A 178 4.21 8.71 1.90
C ARG A 178 4.69 10.15 1.74
N GLN A 179 5.99 10.38 1.78
CA GLN A 179 6.57 11.72 1.54
C GLN A 179 6.23 12.22 0.15
N HIS A 180 6.36 11.38 -0.89
CA HIS A 180 5.95 11.74 -2.25
C HIS A 180 4.45 12.03 -2.36
N ARG A 181 3.58 11.22 -1.74
CA ARG A 181 2.14 11.48 -1.73
C ARG A 181 1.77 12.78 -1.02
N LYS A 182 2.44 13.09 0.09
CA LYS A 182 2.25 14.37 0.79
C LYS A 182 2.69 15.53 -0.09
N ALA A 183 3.86 15.43 -0.74
CA ALA A 183 4.35 16.46 -1.65
C ALA A 183 3.40 16.72 -2.84
N LEU A 184 2.83 15.66 -3.44
CA LEU A 184 1.82 15.76 -4.50
C LEU A 184 0.49 16.35 -3.99
N ALA A 185 0.06 15.99 -2.78
CA ALA A 185 -1.15 16.56 -2.17
C ALA A 185 -0.98 18.02 -1.74
N GLN A 186 0.26 18.45 -1.48
CA GLN A 186 0.62 19.83 -1.16
C GLN A 186 0.88 20.68 -2.41
N GLN A 187 0.97 20.10 -3.60
CA GLN A 187 1.14 20.86 -4.83
C GLN A 187 -0.11 21.73 -5.00
N PRO A 188 0.00 23.06 -4.86
CA PRO A 188 -1.12 23.94 -5.13
C PRO A 188 -1.52 23.70 -6.58
N LEU A 189 -2.82 23.57 -6.85
CA LEU A 189 -3.36 23.65 -8.20
C LEU A 189 -2.64 24.80 -8.91
N PRO A 190 -2.05 24.59 -10.11
CA PRO A 190 -1.39 25.65 -10.86
C PRO A 190 -2.34 26.84 -10.84
N GLN A 191 -1.92 27.92 -10.19
CA GLN A 191 -2.72 29.12 -10.09
C GLN A 191 -3.19 29.44 -11.50
N GLU A 192 -4.50 29.34 -11.69
CA GLU A 192 -5.26 29.91 -12.78
C GLU A 192 -5.18 31.46 -12.63
N HIS A 193 -3.95 32.01 -12.63
CA HIS A 193 -3.61 33.43 -12.56
C HIS A 193 -3.22 33.97 -13.94
N SER A 194 -3.74 33.35 -15.01
CA SER A 194 -3.66 33.89 -16.37
C SER A 194 -5.03 34.19 -16.96
N ARG A 195 -6.02 34.53 -16.11
CA ARG A 195 -7.33 35.08 -16.50
C ARG A 195 -7.77 36.23 -15.58
N ALA A 196 -6.97 37.28 -15.53
CA ALA A 196 -7.42 38.65 -15.29
C ALA A 196 -6.38 39.51 -16.03
N ALA A 197 -6.69 39.86 -17.29
CA ALA A 197 -7.29 41.14 -17.69
C ALA A 197 -6.19 42.11 -18.12
#